data_AF-A0A956DA55-F1
#
_entry.id   AF-A0A956DA55-F1
#
_cell.length_a   1.000
_cell.length_b   1.000
_cell.length_c   1.000
_cell.angle_alpha   90.00
_cell.angle_beta   90.00
_cell.angle_gamma   90.00
#
_symmetry.space_group_name_H-M   'P 1'
#
loop_
_entity.id
_entity.type
_entity.pdbx_description
1 polymer ?
#
loop_
_entity_poly.entity_id
_entity_poly.type
_entity_poly.pdbx_seq_one_letter_code
_entity_poly.pdbx_strand_id
1 'polypeptide(L)'
;MRTAYPRAEVAARVMESVVALAALVDESRSRRGADEDAALLDALVALDAWARVEVVRGEPRRAWLPARLAQASTADPRLAELLGRLDALLDVATSPFGVLVQELLPRVRDRLRATKAREGAMDFDDMLGLVAEALEGPSGEALVRSLRAQYSHALVDEFQDTDELQWSIFRRLFVEGTDRHSLYVIGDPKQAIYGFRNADVHTYRAACARLSGGRPPSRLVDCYRSTPRVIAAYNEVFADDFFRGPIRYDEPVRAGDPTRAAKDSSGKDLPAMTLWTVVGEEKPTADDVRATLGGAIARECRRLVEEEPVELVERGGRRRLGYSDVFVLTRTAKEAESIASALEREGVPYAFYKREGLFRTVEAREVLDLLDAVADPTDASARLRAWLTPFYDVPLASLHACRKLDPQHPLVASLYRFRELAERHDGAGLLRAMLEDTGLARRLLFRSGGEAALTTYQHVLEVLLEDSGGRRGADDLAARLRAFVEGRAEPLSGEGSVQRLASDRPAVQLLTMHKSKGLEASVVFLAGGFTR
;
A
#
# COMPACT_ATOMS: atom_id res chain seq x y z
N MET A 1 -6.40 -14.61 -37.55
CA MET A 1 -6.42 -16.04 -37.89
C MET A 1 -6.14 -16.81 -36.62
N ARG A 2 -7.16 -17.47 -36.06
CA ARG A 2 -7.07 -18.26 -34.82
C ARG A 2 -6.21 -19.49 -35.10
N THR A 3 -4.96 -19.52 -34.61
CA THR A 3 -4.24 -20.78 -34.45
C THR A 3 -4.80 -21.45 -33.19
N ALA A 4 -5.63 -22.46 -33.40
CA ALA A 4 -6.01 -23.40 -32.36
C ALA A 4 -4.72 -24.10 -31.91
N TYR A 5 -4.16 -23.65 -30.79
CA TYR A 5 -3.08 -24.37 -30.12
C TYR A 5 -3.60 -25.72 -29.61
N PRO A 6 -2.88 -26.83 -29.80
CA PRO A 6 -3.20 -28.09 -29.14
C PRO A 6 -2.81 -27.97 -27.65
N ARG A 7 -3.62 -27.22 -26.88
CA ARG A 7 -3.33 -26.87 -25.48
C ARG A 7 -3.18 -28.08 -24.57
N ALA A 8 -3.92 -29.15 -24.81
CA ALA A 8 -3.92 -30.34 -23.94
C ALA A 8 -2.66 -31.19 -24.10
N GLU A 9 -2.17 -31.36 -25.33
CA GLU A 9 -1.04 -32.24 -25.64
C GLU A 9 0.31 -31.57 -25.29
N VAL A 10 0.38 -30.25 -25.49
CA VAL A 10 1.52 -29.44 -25.05
C VAL A 10 1.55 -29.32 -23.52
N ALA A 11 0.40 -29.08 -22.87
CA ALA A 11 0.32 -29.07 -21.41
C ALA A 11 0.65 -30.45 -20.80
N ALA A 12 0.23 -31.55 -21.43
CA ALA A 12 0.56 -32.91 -20.98
C ALA A 12 2.07 -33.21 -21.10
N ARG A 13 2.72 -32.81 -22.20
CA ARG A 13 4.17 -32.97 -22.38
C ARG A 13 4.99 -32.06 -21.45
N VAL A 14 4.49 -30.86 -21.17
CA VAL A 14 5.03 -29.97 -20.15
C VAL A 14 4.86 -30.59 -18.76
N MET A 15 3.69 -31.15 -18.45
CA MET A 15 3.44 -31.83 -17.18
C MET A 15 4.31 -33.05 -16.94
N GLU A 16 4.45 -33.93 -17.94
CA GLU A 16 5.37 -35.07 -17.84
C GLU A 16 6.81 -34.61 -17.61
N SER A 17 7.18 -33.46 -18.17
CA SER A 17 8.52 -32.90 -18.03
C SER A 17 8.76 -32.24 -16.69
N VAL A 18 7.77 -31.55 -16.13
CA VAL A 18 7.83 -30.95 -14.79
C VAL A 18 7.76 -32.04 -13.71
N VAL A 19 6.90 -33.05 -13.86
CA VAL A 19 6.81 -34.18 -12.92
C VAL A 19 8.10 -35.00 -12.92
N ALA A 20 8.69 -35.24 -14.08
CA ALA A 20 9.99 -35.89 -14.17
C ALA A 20 11.12 -35.03 -13.56
N LEU A 21 11.09 -33.70 -13.75
CA LEU A 21 12.01 -32.76 -13.12
C LEU A 21 11.89 -32.80 -11.59
N ALA A 22 10.66 -32.74 -11.09
CA ALA A 22 10.34 -32.77 -9.67
C ALA A 22 10.75 -34.12 -9.04
N ALA A 23 10.55 -35.23 -9.76
CA ALA A 23 11.01 -36.55 -9.34
C ALA A 23 12.54 -36.66 -9.30
N LEU A 24 13.25 -36.06 -10.26
CA LEU A 24 14.72 -36.00 -10.27
C LEU A 24 15.26 -35.14 -9.09
N VAL A 25 14.57 -34.05 -8.76
CA VAL A 25 14.86 -33.19 -7.61
C VAL A 25 14.51 -33.90 -6.29
N ASP A 26 13.43 -34.66 -6.23
CA ASP A 26 13.07 -35.48 -5.06
C ASP A 26 14.02 -36.67 -4.86
N GLU A 27 14.55 -37.25 -5.95
CA GLU A 27 15.61 -38.28 -5.88
C GLU A 27 16.92 -37.68 -5.32
N SER A 28 17.26 -36.43 -5.67
CA SER A 28 18.44 -35.74 -5.11
C SER A 28 18.22 -35.30 -3.65
N ARG A 29 16.98 -34.93 -3.26
CA ARG A 29 16.58 -34.59 -1.88
C ARG A 29 16.77 -35.73 -0.87
N SER A 30 16.86 -36.98 -1.32
CA SER A 30 17.25 -38.11 -0.44
C SER A 30 18.68 -37.98 0.11
N ARG A 31 19.47 -37.00 -0.35
CA ARG A 31 20.83 -36.69 0.09
C ARG A 31 20.97 -35.24 0.60
N ARG A 32 20.52 -34.98 1.85
CA ARG A 32 20.91 -33.94 2.85
C ARG A 32 20.84 -32.42 2.50
N GLY A 33 20.33 -31.64 3.46
CA GLY A 33 20.80 -30.26 3.83
C GLY A 33 19.87 -29.07 3.48
N ALA A 34 19.58 -28.20 4.45
CA ALA A 34 18.63 -27.06 4.34
C ALA A 34 19.20 -25.79 3.68
N ASP A 35 20.50 -25.69 3.40
CA ASP A 35 21.13 -24.52 2.75
C ASP A 35 20.95 -24.48 1.22
N GLU A 36 20.41 -25.55 0.60
CA GLU A 36 20.27 -25.65 -0.86
C GLU A 36 18.91 -25.18 -1.42
N ASP A 37 17.91 -24.87 -0.58
CA ASP A 37 16.68 -24.20 -1.05
C ASP A 37 17.00 -22.79 -1.62
N ALA A 38 18.02 -22.14 -1.07
CA ALA A 38 18.59 -20.90 -1.61
C ALA A 38 19.36 -21.15 -2.92
N ALA A 39 20.12 -22.24 -3.03
CA ALA A 39 20.86 -22.58 -4.24
C ALA A 39 19.95 -22.99 -5.41
N LEU A 40 18.83 -23.67 -5.13
CA LEU A 40 17.79 -23.99 -6.11
C LEU A 40 17.08 -22.70 -6.56
N LEU A 41 16.74 -21.82 -5.62
CA LEU A 41 16.16 -20.51 -5.95
C LEU A 41 17.14 -19.66 -6.78
N ASP A 42 18.43 -19.64 -6.43
CA ASP A 42 19.49 -18.96 -7.16
C ASP A 42 19.71 -19.55 -8.55
N ALA A 43 19.67 -20.88 -8.69
CA ALA A 43 19.75 -21.55 -9.98
C ALA A 43 18.54 -21.22 -10.87
N LEU A 44 17.34 -21.14 -10.29
CA LEU A 44 16.12 -20.77 -10.99
C LEU A 44 16.09 -19.29 -11.38
N VAL A 45 16.58 -18.40 -10.51
CA VAL A 45 16.77 -16.97 -10.78
C VAL A 45 17.83 -16.76 -11.86
N ALA A 46 18.92 -17.52 -11.84
CA ALA A 46 19.94 -17.50 -12.88
C ALA A 46 19.40 -18.02 -14.22
N LEU A 47 18.55 -19.05 -14.19
CA LEU A 47 17.88 -19.58 -15.38
C LEU A 47 16.87 -18.59 -15.97
N ASP A 48 16.13 -17.86 -15.13
CA ASP A 48 15.21 -16.79 -15.56
C ASP A 48 15.96 -15.57 -16.10
N ALA A 49 17.05 -15.16 -15.43
CA ALA A 49 17.94 -14.11 -15.90
C ALA A 49 18.55 -14.47 -17.27
N TRP A 50 18.98 -15.72 -17.45
CA TRP A 50 19.44 -16.25 -18.73
C TRP A 50 18.31 -16.30 -19.78
N ALA A 51 17.10 -16.72 -19.41
CA ALA A 51 15.95 -16.80 -20.30
C ALA A 51 15.41 -15.44 -20.78
N ARG A 52 15.80 -14.34 -20.11
CA ARG A 52 15.44 -12.96 -20.51
C ARG A 52 16.45 -12.31 -21.46
N VAL A 53 17.61 -12.92 -21.69
CA VAL A 53 18.68 -12.37 -22.54
C VAL A 53 18.51 -12.85 -23.99
N GLU A 54 18.37 -11.94 -24.96
CA GLU A 54 18.24 -12.32 -26.39
C GLU A 54 19.55 -12.80 -27.04
N VAL A 55 20.70 -12.33 -26.52
CA VAL A 55 22.03 -12.58 -27.09
C VAL A 55 23.03 -12.90 -25.98
N VAL A 56 23.67 -14.07 -26.04
CA VAL A 56 24.71 -14.49 -25.09
C VAL A 56 26.05 -14.47 -25.82
N ARG A 57 26.99 -13.61 -25.36
CA ARG A 57 28.36 -13.48 -25.93
C ARG A 57 28.38 -13.27 -27.45
N GLY A 58 27.44 -12.49 -27.98
CA GLY A 58 27.38 -12.15 -29.41
C GLY A 58 26.67 -13.17 -30.28
N GLU A 59 26.16 -14.28 -29.72
CA GLU A 59 25.35 -15.26 -30.45
C GLU A 59 23.88 -15.20 -30.02
N PRO A 60 22.92 -15.43 -30.95
CA PRO A 60 21.51 -15.56 -30.61
C PRO A 60 21.32 -16.66 -29.56
N ARG A 61 20.52 -16.41 -28.52
CA ARG A 61 20.27 -17.36 -27.41
C ARG A 61 19.99 -18.79 -27.87
N ARG A 62 19.26 -18.95 -28.99
CA ARG A 62 18.90 -20.24 -29.61
C ARG A 62 20.08 -21.03 -30.19
N ALA A 63 21.17 -20.36 -30.58
CA ALA A 63 22.37 -21.02 -31.12
C ALA A 63 23.32 -21.52 -30.01
N TRP A 64 23.25 -20.90 -28.83
CA TRP A 64 24.16 -21.17 -27.71
C TRP A 64 23.83 -22.47 -26.94
N LEU A 65 22.54 -22.80 -26.78
CA LEU A 65 22.08 -23.96 -26.01
C LEU A 65 22.42 -25.33 -26.64
N PRO A 66 22.21 -25.54 -27.96
CA PRO A 66 22.52 -26.81 -28.63
C PRO A 66 24.01 -27.20 -28.58
N ALA A 67 24.92 -26.21 -28.65
CA ALA A 67 26.36 -26.44 -28.58
C ALA A 67 26.83 -26.92 -27.20
N ARG A 68 26.22 -26.41 -26.12
CA ARG A 68 26.44 -26.88 -24.74
C ARG A 68 25.73 -28.22 -24.47
N LEU A 69 24.56 -28.45 -25.05
CA LEU A 69 23.82 -29.73 -25.02
C LEU A 69 24.67 -30.88 -25.58
N ALA A 70 25.36 -30.67 -26.71
CA ALA A 70 26.28 -31.65 -27.28
C ALA A 70 27.51 -31.94 -26.39
N GLN A 71 27.92 -30.96 -25.59
CA GLN A 71 29.04 -31.08 -24.63
C GLN A 71 28.63 -31.70 -23.29
N ALA A 72 27.38 -31.53 -22.86
CA ALA A 72 26.86 -32.04 -21.60
C ALA A 72 26.31 -33.48 -21.71
N SER A 73 25.79 -33.85 -22.89
CA SER A 73 25.26 -35.20 -23.18
C SER A 73 26.31 -36.32 -23.13
N THR A 74 27.60 -35.97 -23.16
CA THR A 74 28.72 -36.91 -23.01
C THR A 74 29.07 -37.21 -21.55
N ALA A 75 28.53 -36.47 -20.57
CA ALA A 75 28.87 -36.59 -19.15
C ALA A 75 27.75 -37.20 -18.29
N ASP A 76 26.47 -36.96 -18.59
CA ASP A 76 25.33 -37.57 -17.88
C ASP A 76 24.07 -37.61 -18.77
N PRO A 77 23.51 -38.81 -19.07
CA PRO A 77 22.28 -38.96 -19.85
C PRO A 77 21.05 -38.23 -19.25
N ARG A 78 20.97 -38.09 -17.92
CA ARG A 78 19.85 -37.42 -17.23
C ARG A 78 19.86 -35.91 -17.49
N LEU A 79 21.05 -35.33 -17.58
CA LEU A 79 21.23 -33.90 -17.86
C LEU A 79 20.84 -33.56 -19.31
N ALA A 80 21.11 -34.48 -20.25
CA ALA A 80 20.66 -34.35 -21.63
C ALA A 80 19.13 -34.37 -21.76
N GLU A 81 18.46 -35.23 -20.99
CA GLU A 81 16.99 -35.31 -20.97
C GLU A 81 16.35 -34.05 -20.34
N LEU A 82 16.89 -33.58 -19.20
CA LEU A 82 16.46 -32.35 -18.54
C LEU A 82 16.56 -31.12 -19.48
N LEU A 83 17.69 -30.99 -20.17
CA LEU A 83 17.97 -29.86 -21.06
C LEU A 83 17.16 -29.94 -22.37
N GLY A 84 16.92 -31.13 -22.92
CA GLY A 84 16.03 -31.31 -24.09
C GLY A 84 14.57 -30.96 -23.79
N ARG A 85 14.10 -31.20 -22.57
CA ARG A 85 12.76 -30.79 -22.10
C ARG A 85 12.67 -29.27 -21.86
N LEU A 86 13.76 -28.64 -21.40
CA LEU A 86 13.89 -27.18 -21.26
C LEU A 86 13.86 -26.45 -22.61
N ASP A 87 14.51 -27.01 -23.63
CA ASP A 87 14.47 -26.47 -25.01
C ASP A 87 13.06 -26.48 -25.60
N ALA A 88 12.32 -27.59 -25.40
CA ALA A 88 10.91 -27.70 -25.80
C ALA A 88 9.98 -26.73 -25.04
N LEU A 89 10.28 -26.42 -23.78
CA LEU A 89 9.56 -25.44 -22.95
C LEU A 89 9.79 -23.99 -23.43
N LEU A 90 11.01 -23.67 -23.87
CA LEU A 90 11.37 -22.34 -24.38
C LEU A 90 10.69 -21.98 -25.70
N ASP A 91 10.29 -22.97 -26.50
CA ASP A 91 9.60 -22.77 -27.78
C ASP A 91 8.10 -22.44 -27.66
N VAL A 92 7.50 -22.66 -26.49
CA VAL A 92 6.05 -22.44 -26.25
C VAL A 92 5.75 -21.08 -25.59
N ALA A 93 6.78 -20.26 -25.32
CA ALA A 93 6.67 -18.92 -24.75
C ALA A 93 6.01 -18.87 -23.36
N THR A 94 6.76 -19.26 -22.34
CA THR A 94 6.76 -18.65 -21.00
C THR A 94 8.17 -18.84 -20.44
N SER A 95 8.71 -17.92 -19.61
CA SER A 95 10.02 -18.20 -19.00
C SER A 95 9.93 -19.50 -18.19
N PRO A 96 11.00 -20.32 -18.12
CA PRO A 96 11.01 -21.52 -17.27
C PRO A 96 10.54 -21.24 -15.83
N PHE A 97 10.79 -20.03 -15.33
CA PHE A 97 10.26 -19.54 -14.06
C PHE A 97 8.73 -19.43 -14.05
N GLY A 98 8.11 -18.92 -15.11
CA GLY A 98 6.65 -18.85 -15.23
C GLY A 98 5.97 -20.22 -15.17
N VAL A 99 6.59 -21.24 -15.78
CA VAL A 99 6.09 -22.63 -15.70
C VAL A 99 6.27 -23.20 -14.30
N LEU A 100 7.44 -22.99 -13.69
CA LEU A 100 7.66 -23.40 -12.31
C LEU A 100 6.67 -22.74 -11.34
N VAL A 101 6.40 -21.44 -11.51
CA VAL A 101 5.41 -20.71 -10.71
C VAL A 101 4.04 -21.35 -10.89
N GLN A 102 3.58 -21.63 -12.10
CA GLN A 102 2.27 -22.26 -12.34
C GLN A 102 2.14 -23.63 -11.66
N GLU A 103 3.22 -24.41 -11.63
CA GLU A 103 3.24 -25.76 -11.05
C GLU A 103 3.37 -25.78 -9.54
N LEU A 104 4.19 -24.88 -8.97
CA LEU A 104 4.40 -24.79 -7.53
C LEU A 104 3.29 -24.01 -6.83
N LEU A 105 2.66 -23.04 -7.49
CA LEU A 105 1.67 -22.14 -6.88
C LEU A 105 0.50 -22.88 -6.24
N PRO A 106 -0.12 -23.93 -6.85
CA PRO A 106 -1.16 -24.72 -6.19
C PRO A 106 -0.68 -25.34 -4.89
N ARG A 107 0.52 -25.95 -4.87
CA ARG A 107 1.08 -26.58 -3.67
C ARG A 107 1.40 -25.56 -2.58
N VAL A 108 1.94 -24.40 -2.96
CA VAL A 108 2.20 -23.29 -2.03
C VAL A 108 0.89 -22.78 -1.42
N ARG A 109 -0.15 -22.58 -2.25
CA ARG A 109 -1.47 -22.15 -1.79
C ARG A 109 -2.09 -23.16 -0.81
N ASP A 110 -2.01 -24.45 -1.12
CA ASP A 110 -2.56 -25.51 -0.26
C ASP A 110 -1.81 -25.58 1.08
N ARG A 111 -0.47 -25.47 1.08
CA ARG A 111 0.32 -25.41 2.30
C ARG A 111 0.04 -24.15 3.13
N LEU A 112 -0.13 -23.01 2.48
CA LEU A 112 -0.50 -21.75 3.15
C LEU A 112 -1.86 -21.88 3.82
N ARG A 113 -2.88 -22.37 3.10
CA ARG A 113 -4.23 -22.64 3.64
C ARG A 113 -4.17 -23.60 4.83
N ALA A 114 -3.44 -24.71 4.72
CA ALA A 114 -3.30 -25.68 5.81
C ALA A 114 -2.56 -25.11 7.04
N THR A 115 -1.62 -24.20 6.84
CA THR A 115 -0.91 -23.53 7.94
C THR A 115 -1.81 -22.53 8.65
N LYS A 116 -2.48 -21.66 7.89
CA LYS A 116 -3.48 -20.73 8.43
C LYS A 116 -4.58 -21.44 9.22
N ALA A 117 -5.11 -22.54 8.70
CA ALA A 117 -6.14 -23.34 9.37
C ALA A 117 -5.65 -23.94 10.70
N ARG A 118 -4.39 -24.42 10.77
CA ARG A 118 -3.80 -24.92 12.02
C ARG A 118 -3.59 -23.82 13.07
N GLU A 119 -3.30 -22.61 12.61
CA GLU A 119 -3.04 -21.45 13.46
C GLU A 119 -4.31 -20.64 13.80
N GLY A 120 -5.45 -20.98 13.19
CA GLY A 120 -6.68 -20.19 13.31
C GLY A 120 -6.57 -18.80 12.70
N ALA A 121 -5.66 -18.60 11.75
CA ALA A 121 -5.42 -17.33 11.07
C ALA A 121 -6.27 -17.20 9.80
N MET A 122 -6.60 -15.95 9.44
CA MET A 122 -7.36 -15.60 8.23
C MET A 122 -6.87 -14.25 7.71
N ASP A 123 -6.67 -14.11 6.41
CA ASP A 123 -6.42 -12.82 5.78
C ASP A 123 -7.66 -12.28 5.04
N PHE A 124 -7.54 -11.09 4.44
CA PHE A 124 -8.66 -10.43 3.76
C PHE A 124 -9.15 -11.20 2.52
N ASP A 125 -8.27 -11.90 1.82
CA ASP A 125 -8.65 -12.70 0.65
C ASP A 125 -9.40 -13.97 1.08
N ASP A 126 -8.96 -14.60 2.18
CA ASP A 126 -9.63 -15.74 2.78
C ASP A 126 -11.05 -15.37 3.26
N MET A 127 -11.26 -14.17 3.81
CA MET A 127 -12.59 -13.73 4.25
C MET A 127 -13.60 -13.77 3.10
N LEU A 128 -13.24 -13.27 1.92
CA LEU A 128 -14.11 -13.30 0.74
C LEU A 128 -14.21 -14.71 0.15
N GLY A 129 -13.08 -15.41 0.04
CA GLY A 129 -13.02 -16.76 -0.51
C GLY A 129 -13.87 -17.77 0.26
N LEU A 130 -13.79 -17.75 1.59
CA LEU A 130 -14.56 -18.65 2.45
C LEU A 130 -16.07 -18.39 2.36
N VAL A 131 -16.50 -17.13 2.21
CA VAL A 131 -17.92 -16.81 1.99
C VAL A 131 -18.39 -17.36 0.64
N ALA A 132 -17.61 -17.16 -0.43
CA ALA A 132 -17.93 -17.71 -1.74
C ALA A 132 -18.02 -19.24 -1.72
N GLU A 133 -17.01 -19.91 -1.15
CA GLU A 133 -16.99 -21.37 -0.99
C GLU A 133 -18.18 -21.87 -0.15
N ALA A 134 -18.56 -21.16 0.92
CA ALA A 134 -19.71 -21.52 1.75
C ALA A 134 -21.06 -21.35 1.01
N LEU A 135 -21.18 -20.35 0.14
CA LEU A 135 -22.39 -20.10 -0.67
C LEU A 135 -22.58 -21.14 -1.79
N GLU A 136 -21.49 -21.72 -2.29
CA GLU A 136 -21.51 -22.79 -3.30
C GLU A 136 -21.54 -24.20 -2.69
N GLY A 137 -21.15 -24.33 -1.42
CA GLY A 137 -21.09 -25.61 -0.72
C GLY A 137 -22.46 -26.23 -0.38
N PRO A 138 -22.46 -27.42 0.25
CA PRO A 138 -23.69 -28.17 0.56
C PRO A 138 -24.71 -27.42 1.43
N SER A 139 -24.24 -26.49 2.27
CA SER A 139 -25.08 -25.64 3.13
C SER A 139 -25.39 -24.26 2.53
N GLY A 140 -24.97 -24.00 1.29
CA GLY A 140 -25.07 -22.70 0.64
C GLY A 140 -26.50 -22.18 0.57
N GLU A 141 -27.47 -23.04 0.27
CA GLU A 141 -28.89 -22.66 0.24
C GLU A 141 -29.42 -22.22 1.62
N ALA A 142 -28.95 -22.85 2.70
CA ALA A 142 -29.31 -22.44 4.06
C ALA A 142 -28.70 -21.08 4.41
N LEU A 143 -27.43 -20.87 4.04
CA LEU A 143 -26.73 -19.60 4.23
C LEU A 143 -27.39 -18.47 3.43
N VAL A 144 -27.71 -18.70 2.15
CA VAL A 144 -28.43 -17.75 1.29
C VAL A 144 -29.76 -17.35 1.92
N ARG A 145 -30.57 -18.31 2.40
CA ARG A 145 -31.84 -18.01 3.07
C ARG A 145 -31.63 -17.17 4.33
N SER A 146 -30.63 -17.51 5.14
CA SER A 146 -30.34 -16.77 6.37
C SER A 146 -29.91 -15.33 6.08
N LEU A 147 -29.01 -15.14 5.12
CA LEU A 147 -28.52 -13.80 4.74
C LEU A 147 -29.63 -12.97 4.09
N ARG A 148 -30.48 -13.57 3.26
CA ARG A 148 -31.65 -12.91 2.66
C ARG A 148 -32.71 -12.50 3.67
N ALA A 149 -32.88 -13.28 4.74
CA ALA A 149 -33.78 -12.92 5.82
C ALA A 149 -33.28 -11.68 6.58
N GLN A 150 -31.96 -11.51 6.68
CA GLN A 150 -31.35 -10.35 7.32
C GLN A 150 -31.26 -9.13 6.38
N TYR A 151 -30.94 -9.36 5.11
CA TYR A 151 -30.67 -8.31 4.13
C TYR A 151 -31.63 -8.42 2.94
N SER A 152 -32.63 -7.54 2.91
CA SER A 152 -33.56 -7.44 1.77
C SER A 152 -32.96 -6.68 0.59
N HIS A 153 -32.11 -5.70 0.85
CA HIS A 153 -31.47 -4.85 -0.15
C HIS A 153 -29.98 -4.69 0.14
N ALA A 154 -29.18 -4.62 -0.92
CA ALA A 154 -27.76 -4.30 -0.86
C ALA A 154 -27.46 -3.07 -1.71
N LEU A 155 -26.68 -2.15 -1.16
CA LEU A 155 -26.16 -0.98 -1.86
C LEU A 155 -24.64 -1.10 -1.86
N VAL A 156 -24.03 -1.16 -3.05
CA VAL A 156 -22.58 -1.29 -3.21
C VAL A 156 -22.08 -0.04 -3.90
N ASP A 157 -21.34 0.77 -3.17
CA ASP A 157 -20.62 1.94 -3.70
C ASP A 157 -19.26 1.52 -4.28
N GLU A 158 -18.67 2.37 -5.10
CA GLU A 158 -17.38 2.14 -5.76
C GLU A 158 -17.31 0.82 -6.54
N PHE A 159 -18.43 0.40 -7.14
CA PHE A 159 -18.56 -0.92 -7.75
C PHE A 159 -17.58 -1.17 -8.92
N GLN A 160 -17.01 -0.12 -9.52
CA GLN A 160 -15.96 -0.25 -10.53
C GLN A 160 -14.64 -0.84 -10.00
N ASP A 161 -14.44 -0.86 -8.68
CA ASP A 161 -13.27 -1.48 -8.03
C ASP A 161 -13.53 -2.93 -7.60
N THR A 162 -14.68 -3.51 -7.98
CA THR A 162 -15.09 -4.87 -7.62
C THR A 162 -14.42 -5.90 -8.54
N ASP A 163 -14.13 -7.08 -7.99
CA ASP A 163 -13.64 -8.25 -8.75
C ASP A 163 -14.73 -9.30 -9.00
N GLU A 164 -14.40 -10.36 -9.77
CA GLU A 164 -15.34 -11.43 -10.11
C GLU A 164 -15.81 -12.23 -8.89
N LEU A 165 -14.97 -12.38 -7.86
CA LEU A 165 -15.32 -13.13 -6.64
C LEU A 165 -16.38 -12.38 -5.84
N GLN A 166 -16.19 -11.08 -5.64
CA GLN A 166 -17.16 -10.22 -4.98
C GLN A 166 -18.48 -10.15 -5.77
N TRP A 167 -18.40 -10.02 -7.11
CA TRP A 167 -19.58 -10.06 -7.96
C TRP A 167 -20.34 -11.38 -7.84
N SER A 168 -19.65 -12.54 -7.81
CA SER A 168 -20.30 -13.84 -7.69
C SER A 168 -21.10 -13.97 -6.38
N ILE A 169 -20.55 -13.47 -5.27
CA ILE A 169 -21.22 -13.41 -3.96
C ILE A 169 -22.50 -12.56 -4.06
N PHE A 170 -22.40 -11.32 -4.55
CA PHE A 170 -23.56 -10.43 -4.66
C PHE A 170 -24.61 -10.97 -5.64
N ARG A 171 -24.17 -11.56 -6.75
CA ARG A 171 -25.05 -12.19 -7.74
C ARG A 171 -25.84 -13.32 -7.10
N ARG A 172 -25.16 -14.21 -6.38
CA ARG A 172 -25.78 -15.34 -5.68
C ARG A 172 -26.78 -14.88 -4.63
N LEU A 173 -26.44 -13.84 -3.86
CA LEU A 173 -27.27 -13.38 -2.75
C LEU A 173 -28.47 -12.53 -3.20
N PHE A 174 -28.32 -11.65 -4.19
CA PHE A 174 -29.33 -10.62 -4.49
C PHE A 174 -29.89 -10.65 -5.92
N VAL A 175 -29.29 -11.40 -6.84
CA VAL A 175 -29.70 -11.42 -8.27
C VAL A 175 -30.33 -12.75 -8.69
N GLU A 176 -29.89 -13.87 -8.11
CA GLU A 176 -30.39 -15.20 -8.45
C GLU A 176 -31.60 -15.62 -7.60
N GLY A 177 -32.55 -16.38 -8.17
CA GLY A 177 -33.53 -17.16 -7.41
C GLY A 177 -34.82 -16.47 -6.95
N THR A 178 -34.88 -15.14 -6.74
CA THR A 178 -36.16 -14.44 -6.43
C THR A 178 -36.11 -12.93 -6.73
N ASP A 179 -37.25 -12.33 -7.09
CA ASP A 179 -37.39 -10.86 -7.29
C ASP A 179 -37.62 -10.06 -5.99
N ARG A 180 -37.60 -10.70 -4.81
CA ARG A 180 -37.86 -10.02 -3.52
C ARG A 180 -36.64 -9.30 -2.94
N HIS A 181 -35.47 -9.50 -3.55
CA HIS A 181 -34.22 -8.89 -3.13
C HIS A 181 -33.74 -7.92 -4.19
N SER A 182 -33.00 -6.88 -3.79
CA SER A 182 -32.51 -5.88 -4.74
C SER A 182 -31.05 -5.55 -4.48
N LEU A 183 -30.29 -5.43 -5.56
CA LEU A 183 -28.92 -4.96 -5.56
C LEU A 183 -28.84 -3.63 -6.30
N TYR A 184 -28.39 -2.60 -5.62
CA TYR A 184 -28.06 -1.30 -6.20
C TYR A 184 -26.55 -1.16 -6.26
N VAL A 185 -26.01 -0.94 -7.46
CA VAL A 185 -24.59 -0.71 -7.67
C VAL A 185 -24.40 0.75 -8.07
N ILE A 186 -23.47 1.42 -7.40
CA ILE A 186 -23.06 2.79 -7.67
C ILE A 186 -21.58 2.75 -8.03
N GLY A 187 -21.21 3.43 -9.10
CA GLY A 187 -19.82 3.48 -9.53
C GLY A 187 -19.61 4.29 -10.79
N ASP A 188 -18.33 4.57 -11.07
CA ASP A 188 -17.90 5.24 -12.28
C ASP A 188 -16.70 4.50 -12.90
N PRO A 189 -16.84 3.82 -14.05
CA PRO A 189 -15.74 3.11 -14.67
C PRO A 189 -14.57 4.04 -15.06
N LYS A 190 -14.81 5.35 -15.21
CA LYS A 190 -13.75 6.34 -15.47
C LYS A 190 -12.79 6.52 -14.28
N GLN A 191 -13.18 6.04 -13.09
CA GLN A 191 -12.42 6.13 -11.84
C GLN A 191 -11.86 4.76 -11.39
N ALA A 192 -11.86 3.75 -12.27
CA ALA A 192 -11.27 2.44 -12.00
C ALA A 192 -9.73 2.52 -12.04
N ILE A 193 -9.10 2.78 -10.89
CA ILE A 193 -7.65 2.98 -10.76
C ILE A 193 -6.95 1.88 -9.94
N TYR A 194 -7.70 0.89 -9.45
CA TYR A 194 -7.18 -0.21 -8.63
C TYR A 194 -6.92 -1.52 -9.41
N GLY A 195 -6.56 -1.42 -10.70
CA GLY A 195 -6.29 -2.61 -11.52
C GLY A 195 -5.18 -3.53 -11.00
N PHE A 196 -4.27 -3.00 -10.16
CA PHE A 196 -3.26 -3.80 -9.45
C PHE A 196 -3.82 -4.66 -8.30
N ARG A 197 -5.09 -4.45 -7.91
CA ARG A 197 -5.84 -5.24 -6.91
C ARG A 197 -6.90 -6.13 -7.55
N ASN A 198 -6.74 -6.53 -8.81
CA ASN A 198 -7.70 -7.33 -9.58
C ASN A 198 -9.08 -6.70 -9.83
N ALA A 199 -9.27 -5.41 -9.56
CA ALA A 199 -10.48 -4.70 -9.98
C ALA A 199 -10.65 -4.83 -11.51
N ASP A 200 -11.80 -5.36 -11.94
CA ASP A 200 -12.05 -5.67 -13.35
C ASP A 200 -13.23 -4.86 -13.91
N VAL A 201 -12.91 -3.92 -14.80
CA VAL A 201 -13.90 -3.15 -15.54
C VAL A 201 -14.83 -4.04 -16.39
N HIS A 202 -14.38 -5.24 -16.78
CA HIS A 202 -15.22 -6.21 -17.47
C HIS A 202 -16.29 -6.79 -16.53
N THR A 203 -15.93 -7.15 -15.29
CA THR A 203 -16.90 -7.56 -14.25
C THR A 203 -17.93 -6.46 -13.99
N TYR A 204 -17.49 -5.20 -13.84
CA TYR A 204 -18.39 -4.05 -13.72
C TYR A 204 -19.43 -4.01 -14.86
N ARG A 205 -18.97 -4.12 -16.11
CA ARG A 205 -19.87 -4.08 -17.29
C ARG A 205 -20.81 -5.28 -17.34
N ALA A 206 -20.32 -6.48 -17.04
CA ALA A 206 -21.13 -7.69 -17.02
C ALA A 206 -22.26 -7.59 -15.98
N ALA A 207 -21.92 -7.10 -14.78
CA ALA A 207 -22.88 -6.84 -13.72
C ALA A 207 -23.91 -5.77 -14.12
N CYS A 208 -23.47 -4.62 -14.67
CA CYS A 208 -24.40 -3.59 -15.16
C CYS A 208 -25.36 -4.14 -16.22
N ALA A 209 -24.86 -4.90 -17.20
CA ALA A 209 -25.70 -5.49 -18.25
C ALA A 209 -26.72 -6.49 -17.69
N ARG A 210 -26.31 -7.28 -16.69
CA ARG A 210 -27.17 -8.26 -16.01
C ARG A 210 -28.24 -7.61 -15.14
N LEU A 211 -27.89 -6.56 -14.41
CA LEU A 211 -28.78 -5.85 -13.48
C LEU A 211 -29.76 -4.95 -14.22
N SER A 212 -29.34 -4.32 -15.31
CA SER A 212 -30.20 -3.39 -16.04
C SER A 212 -31.20 -4.07 -16.97
N GLY A 213 -31.05 -5.38 -17.23
CA GLY A 213 -31.90 -6.11 -18.17
C GLY A 213 -31.91 -5.50 -19.57
N GLY A 214 -30.80 -4.85 -19.96
CA GLY A 214 -30.67 -4.14 -21.23
C GLY A 214 -31.10 -2.67 -21.20
N ARG A 215 -31.56 -2.13 -20.06
CA ARG A 215 -31.81 -0.69 -19.90
C ARG A 215 -30.50 0.08 -19.68
N PRO A 216 -30.42 1.36 -20.07
CA PRO A 216 -29.28 2.20 -19.68
C PRO A 216 -29.28 2.42 -18.16
N PRO A 217 -28.09 2.53 -17.52
CA PRO A 217 -28.00 2.85 -16.11
C PRO A 217 -28.54 4.25 -15.80
N SER A 218 -29.02 4.45 -14.58
CA SER A 218 -29.38 5.80 -14.10
C SER A 218 -28.12 6.63 -13.92
N ARG A 219 -28.11 7.86 -14.45
CA ARG A 219 -26.94 8.73 -14.47
C ARG A 219 -27.14 9.96 -13.62
N LEU A 220 -26.10 10.30 -12.86
CA LEU A 220 -26.00 11.56 -12.12
C LEU A 220 -25.16 12.53 -12.94
N VAL A 221 -25.82 13.52 -13.53
CA VAL A 221 -25.17 14.46 -14.48
C VAL A 221 -24.70 15.75 -13.82
N ASP A 222 -25.26 16.10 -12.66
CA ASP A 222 -24.94 17.33 -11.95
C ASP A 222 -23.84 17.08 -10.92
N CYS A 223 -22.68 17.73 -11.10
CA CYS A 223 -21.58 17.73 -10.16
C CYS A 223 -21.71 18.93 -9.21
N TYR A 224 -21.84 18.66 -7.92
CA TYR A 224 -21.94 19.67 -6.85
C TYR A 224 -20.60 19.95 -6.15
N ARG A 225 -19.53 19.21 -6.49
CA ARG A 225 -18.23 19.28 -5.81
C ARG A 225 -17.32 20.40 -6.34
N SER A 226 -17.50 20.79 -7.60
CA SER A 226 -16.55 21.67 -8.31
C SER A 226 -17.20 22.95 -8.82
N THR A 227 -16.40 23.99 -9.05
CA THR A 227 -16.87 25.22 -9.69
C THR A 227 -17.30 24.94 -11.14
N PRO A 228 -18.21 25.75 -11.72
CA PRO A 228 -18.59 25.61 -13.13
C PRO A 228 -17.40 25.70 -14.09
N ARG A 229 -16.40 26.52 -13.76
CA ARG A 229 -15.19 26.70 -14.56
C ARG A 229 -14.33 25.44 -14.59
N VAL A 230 -14.14 24.77 -13.44
CA VAL A 230 -13.42 23.49 -13.34
C VAL A 230 -14.15 22.38 -14.09
N ILE A 231 -15.47 22.31 -13.97
CA ILE A 231 -16.28 21.33 -14.71
C ILE A 231 -16.15 21.52 -16.22
N ALA A 232 -16.23 22.77 -16.70
CA ALA A 232 -16.04 23.09 -18.11
C ALA A 232 -14.65 22.67 -18.61
N ALA A 233 -13.60 22.95 -17.83
CA ALA A 233 -12.23 22.57 -18.19
C ALA A 233 -12.04 21.04 -18.23
N TYR A 234 -12.60 20.29 -17.28
CA TYR A 234 -12.56 18.81 -17.34
C TYR A 234 -13.32 18.26 -18.54
N ASN A 235 -14.51 18.80 -18.83
CA ASN A 235 -15.29 18.38 -19.99
C ASN A 235 -14.50 18.57 -21.29
N GLU A 236 -13.71 19.65 -21.40
CA GLU A 236 -12.84 19.91 -22.55
C GLU A 236 -11.62 18.97 -22.58
N VAL A 237 -10.94 18.76 -21.45
CA VAL A 237 -9.77 17.85 -21.39
C VAL A 237 -10.13 16.41 -21.70
N PHE A 238 -11.32 15.97 -21.27
CA PHE A 238 -11.79 14.61 -21.53
C PHE A 238 -12.60 14.47 -22.82
N ALA A 239 -12.83 15.58 -23.54
CA ALA A 239 -13.36 15.52 -24.89
C ALA A 239 -12.34 14.84 -25.81
N ASP A 240 -12.83 13.99 -26.72
CA ASP A 240 -12.08 13.32 -27.79
C ASP A 240 -10.94 12.37 -27.36
N ASP A 241 -11.15 11.05 -27.57
CA ASP A 241 -10.15 9.97 -27.52
C ASP A 241 -9.24 9.88 -26.27
N PHE A 242 -9.54 10.62 -25.19
CA PHE A 242 -8.78 10.55 -23.94
C PHE A 242 -8.84 9.14 -23.33
N PHE A 243 -10.04 8.56 -23.27
CA PHE A 243 -10.24 7.20 -22.80
C PHE A 243 -10.03 6.20 -23.94
N ARG A 244 -9.35 5.09 -23.62
CA ARG A 244 -9.11 3.98 -24.57
C ARG A 244 -9.91 2.76 -24.17
N GLY A 245 -10.26 1.94 -25.17
CA GLY A 245 -10.95 0.68 -24.95
C GLY A 245 -12.46 0.86 -24.66
N PRO A 246 -13.04 0.15 -23.68
CA PRO A 246 -14.49 0.13 -23.47
C PRO A 246 -15.04 1.34 -22.71
N ILE A 247 -14.17 2.18 -22.13
CA ILE A 247 -14.56 3.37 -21.36
C ILE A 247 -14.59 4.56 -22.32
N ARG A 248 -15.63 5.39 -22.24
CA ARG A 248 -15.83 6.59 -23.06
C ARG A 248 -16.30 7.77 -22.23
N TYR A 249 -16.11 8.98 -22.77
CA TYR A 249 -16.58 10.24 -22.21
C TYR A 249 -17.63 10.89 -23.11
N ASP A 250 -18.67 10.13 -23.45
CA ASP A 250 -19.67 10.56 -24.45
C ASP A 250 -20.69 11.57 -23.88
N GLU A 251 -20.75 11.71 -22.55
CA GLU A 251 -21.77 12.51 -21.86
C GLU A 251 -21.14 13.41 -20.78
N PRO A 252 -20.81 14.66 -21.13
CA PRO A 252 -20.22 15.62 -20.20
C PRO A 252 -21.14 15.96 -19.01
N VAL A 253 -20.54 16.26 -17.86
CA VAL A 253 -21.27 16.62 -16.63
C VAL A 253 -21.57 18.13 -16.57
N ARG A 254 -22.54 18.51 -15.74
CA ARG A 254 -22.98 19.89 -15.53
C ARG A 254 -22.67 20.35 -14.12
N ALA A 255 -22.58 21.67 -13.93
CA ALA A 255 -22.45 22.24 -12.59
C ALA A 255 -23.81 22.22 -11.88
N GLY A 256 -23.91 21.44 -10.80
CA GLY A 256 -25.09 21.39 -9.94
C GLY A 256 -25.26 22.66 -9.08
N ASP A 257 -24.17 23.38 -8.84
CA ASP A 257 -24.16 24.68 -8.18
C ASP A 257 -23.47 25.74 -9.02
N PRO A 258 -24.22 26.57 -9.79
CA PRO A 258 -23.64 27.59 -10.65
C PRO A 258 -23.02 28.77 -9.86
N THR A 259 -23.29 28.86 -8.55
CA THR A 259 -22.80 29.96 -7.71
C THR A 259 -21.40 29.71 -7.13
N ARG A 260 -20.93 28.45 -7.18
CA ARG A 260 -19.63 28.05 -6.63
C ARG A 260 -18.49 28.70 -7.41
N ALA A 261 -17.63 29.45 -6.74
CA ALA A 261 -16.50 30.14 -7.37
C ALA A 261 -15.29 30.24 -6.43
N ALA A 262 -14.10 30.38 -7.00
CA ALA A 262 -12.91 30.81 -6.29
C ALA A 262 -12.50 32.16 -6.88
N LYS A 263 -12.33 33.17 -6.01
CA LYS A 263 -12.08 34.56 -6.40
C LYS A 263 -10.75 35.06 -5.85
N ASP A 264 -10.01 35.80 -6.65
CA ASP A 264 -8.79 36.47 -6.21
C ASP A 264 -9.12 37.68 -5.31
N SER A 265 -8.09 38.35 -4.80
CA SER A 265 -8.22 39.52 -3.93
C SER A 265 -8.92 40.71 -4.59
N SER A 266 -9.04 40.74 -5.92
CA SER A 266 -9.79 41.74 -6.68
C SER A 266 -11.26 41.37 -6.93
N GLY A 267 -11.69 40.17 -6.50
CA GLY A 267 -13.04 39.64 -6.69
C GLY A 267 -13.27 38.95 -8.05
N LYS A 268 -12.22 38.80 -8.86
CA LYS A 268 -12.26 38.14 -10.16
C LYS A 268 -12.11 36.63 -9.98
N ASP A 269 -12.81 35.86 -10.81
CA ASP A 269 -12.70 34.40 -10.77
C ASP A 269 -11.30 33.93 -11.17
N LEU A 270 -10.76 32.98 -10.39
CA LEU A 270 -9.51 32.31 -10.75
C LEU A 270 -9.68 31.46 -12.02
N PRO A 271 -8.57 31.20 -12.74
CA PRO A 271 -8.55 30.20 -13.81
C PRO A 271 -8.96 28.83 -13.26
N ALA A 272 -9.66 28.05 -14.08
CA ALA A 272 -10.06 26.68 -13.73
C ALA A 272 -8.86 25.74 -13.59
N MET A 273 -7.87 25.94 -14.43
CA MET A 273 -6.67 25.12 -14.52
C MET A 273 -5.52 26.01 -14.98
N THR A 274 -4.36 25.84 -14.35
CA THR A 274 -3.13 26.55 -14.70
C THR A 274 -2.06 25.52 -14.99
N LEU A 275 -1.53 25.56 -16.22
CA LEU A 275 -0.41 24.71 -16.61
C LEU A 275 0.90 25.44 -16.35
N TRP A 276 1.79 24.81 -15.60
CA TRP A 276 3.16 25.30 -15.41
C TRP A 276 4.13 24.52 -16.27
N THR A 277 5.01 25.25 -16.95
CA THR A 277 6.06 24.70 -17.80
C THR A 277 7.40 25.12 -17.22
N VAL A 278 8.25 24.13 -16.92
CA VAL A 278 9.64 24.38 -16.54
C VAL A 278 10.45 24.62 -17.83
N VAL A 279 11.06 25.78 -17.94
CA VAL A 279 11.89 26.17 -19.09
C VAL A 279 13.33 26.34 -18.60
N GLY A 280 14.29 25.79 -19.34
CA GLY A 280 15.72 25.92 -19.09
C GLY A 280 16.49 25.99 -20.41
N GLU A 281 17.73 26.49 -20.37
CA GLU A 281 18.61 26.55 -21.55
C GLU A 281 19.01 25.15 -22.03
N GLU A 282 19.18 24.22 -21.09
CA GLU A 282 19.39 22.79 -21.36
C GLU A 282 18.14 21.98 -20.99
N LYS A 283 18.08 20.73 -21.48
CA LYS A 283 16.99 19.81 -21.12
C LYS A 283 17.08 19.48 -19.62
N PRO A 284 16.11 19.90 -18.79
CA PRO A 284 16.21 19.75 -17.35
C PRO A 284 16.16 18.27 -16.96
N THR A 285 16.90 17.91 -15.92
CA THR A 285 16.79 16.57 -15.35
C THR A 285 15.48 16.41 -14.58
N ALA A 286 15.09 15.17 -14.29
CA ALA A 286 13.89 14.92 -13.49
C ALA A 286 14.00 15.51 -12.07
N ASP A 287 15.20 15.57 -11.50
CA ASP A 287 15.43 16.21 -10.20
C ASP A 287 15.29 17.73 -10.26
N ASP A 288 15.80 18.37 -11.32
CA ASP A 288 15.66 19.82 -11.51
C ASP A 288 14.19 20.22 -11.64
N VAL A 289 13.42 19.45 -12.41
CA VAL A 289 11.97 19.66 -12.57
C VAL A 289 11.26 19.52 -11.23
N ARG A 290 11.56 18.46 -10.46
CA ARG A 290 10.96 18.24 -9.13
C ARG A 290 11.28 19.39 -8.17
N ALA A 291 12.53 19.80 -8.07
CA ALA A 291 12.95 20.87 -7.17
C ALA A 291 12.31 22.21 -7.54
N THR A 292 12.29 22.53 -8.84
CA THR A 292 11.71 23.78 -9.36
C THR A 292 10.20 23.83 -9.13
N LEU A 293 9.48 22.76 -9.49
CA LEU A 293 8.04 22.67 -9.26
C LEU A 293 7.71 22.68 -7.78
N GLY A 294 8.46 21.96 -6.94
CA GLY A 294 8.24 21.95 -5.49
C GLY A 294 8.34 23.35 -4.88
N GLY A 295 9.37 24.12 -5.26
CA GLY A 295 9.49 25.52 -4.83
C GLY A 295 8.37 26.41 -5.36
N ALA A 296 7.95 26.24 -6.61
CA ALA A 296 6.84 26.99 -7.19
C ALA A 296 5.50 26.68 -6.51
N ILE A 297 5.22 25.40 -6.23
CA ILE A 297 4.01 24.96 -5.51
C ILE A 297 3.99 25.58 -4.12
N ALA A 298 5.10 25.52 -3.39
CA ALA A 298 5.19 26.06 -2.04
C ALA A 298 4.94 27.58 -2.00
N ARG A 299 5.59 28.35 -2.89
CA ARG A 299 5.34 29.79 -3.01
C ARG A 299 3.91 30.11 -3.42
N GLU A 300 3.33 29.34 -4.34
CA GLU A 300 1.94 29.56 -4.74
C GLU A 300 0.95 29.23 -3.62
N CYS A 301 1.20 28.18 -2.81
CA CYS A 301 0.40 27.89 -1.63
C CYS A 301 0.40 29.08 -0.66
N ARG A 302 1.59 29.64 -0.37
CA ARG A 302 1.70 30.85 0.45
C ARG A 302 0.97 32.03 -0.20
N ARG A 303 1.18 32.27 -1.50
CA ARG A 303 0.55 33.38 -2.21
C ARG A 303 -0.97 33.32 -2.11
N LEU A 304 -1.57 32.16 -2.41
CA LEU A 304 -3.04 31.99 -2.43
C LEU A 304 -3.69 32.06 -1.04
N VAL A 305 -2.95 31.77 0.04
CA VAL A 305 -3.47 31.69 1.41
C VAL A 305 -3.16 32.95 2.22
N GLU A 306 -1.94 33.49 2.11
CA GLU A 306 -1.42 34.55 2.98
C GLU A 306 -1.31 35.91 2.27
N GLU A 307 -0.71 35.95 1.07
CA GLU A 307 -0.34 37.21 0.40
C GLU A 307 -1.49 37.80 -0.44
N GLU A 308 -2.13 36.94 -1.24
CA GLU A 308 -3.26 37.23 -2.11
C GLU A 308 -4.39 36.24 -1.81
N PRO A 309 -5.06 36.39 -0.63
CA PRO A 309 -5.96 35.40 -0.10
C PRO A 309 -7.16 35.19 -1.03
N VAL A 310 -7.30 33.95 -1.50
CA VAL A 310 -8.44 33.53 -2.31
C VAL A 310 -9.71 33.46 -1.46
N GLU A 311 -10.82 33.97 -2.00
CA GLU A 311 -12.15 33.83 -1.44
C GLU A 311 -12.90 32.69 -2.13
N LEU A 312 -13.34 31.71 -1.34
CA LEU A 312 -14.21 30.62 -1.78
C LEU A 312 -15.67 31.02 -1.59
N VAL A 313 -16.44 30.92 -2.67
CA VAL A 313 -17.89 31.20 -2.70
C VAL A 313 -18.62 29.88 -2.84
N GLU A 314 -19.52 29.59 -1.91
CA GLU A 314 -20.36 28.39 -1.88
C GLU A 314 -21.79 28.77 -1.43
N ARG A 315 -22.76 27.86 -1.57
CA ARG A 315 -24.15 28.08 -1.10
C ARG A 315 -24.26 28.53 0.35
N GLY A 316 -23.31 28.13 1.21
CA GLY A 316 -23.27 28.49 2.63
C GLY A 316 -22.66 29.86 2.94
N GLY A 317 -22.18 30.59 1.93
CA GLY A 317 -21.57 31.90 2.09
C GLY A 317 -20.16 31.98 1.50
N ARG A 318 -19.37 32.90 2.01
CA ARG A 318 -17.99 33.14 1.55
C ARG A 318 -17.02 32.91 2.69
N ARG A 319 -15.87 32.32 2.37
CA ARG A 319 -14.77 32.12 3.32
C ARG A 319 -13.43 32.24 2.63
N ARG A 320 -12.37 32.55 3.39
CA ARG A 320 -11.00 32.54 2.87
C ARG A 320 -10.50 31.11 2.70
N LEU A 321 -9.66 30.91 1.70
CA LEU A 321 -8.87 29.69 1.50
C LEU A 321 -7.88 29.54 2.66
N GLY A 322 -7.83 28.36 3.27
CA GLY A 322 -6.80 27.98 4.24
C GLY A 322 -5.89 26.88 3.69
N TYR A 323 -4.77 26.62 4.37
CA TYR A 323 -3.85 25.55 3.96
C TYR A 323 -4.49 24.16 3.93
N SER A 324 -5.47 23.90 4.82
CA SER A 324 -6.24 22.64 4.83
C SER A 324 -7.10 22.42 3.59
N ASP A 325 -7.37 23.47 2.82
CA ASP A 325 -8.14 23.39 1.57
C ASP A 325 -7.26 23.05 0.36
N VAL A 326 -5.95 22.90 0.55
CA VAL A 326 -4.97 22.70 -0.52
C VAL A 326 -4.41 21.28 -0.47
N PHE A 327 -4.55 20.56 -1.57
CA PHE A 327 -3.96 19.24 -1.77
C PHE A 327 -2.82 19.32 -2.78
N VAL A 328 -1.75 18.55 -2.54
CA VAL A 328 -0.72 18.26 -3.56
C VAL A 328 -0.72 16.77 -3.84
N LEU A 329 -1.11 16.41 -5.06
CA LEU A 329 -1.17 15.02 -5.52
C LEU A 329 0.12 14.63 -6.22
N THR A 330 0.75 13.56 -5.73
CA THR A 330 1.94 12.97 -6.35
C THR A 330 1.64 11.55 -6.84
N ARG A 331 2.52 10.99 -7.68
CA ARG A 331 2.41 9.60 -8.11
C ARG A 331 2.99 8.66 -7.05
N THR A 332 4.08 9.06 -6.40
CA THR A 332 4.79 8.25 -5.40
C THR A 332 4.98 8.99 -4.07
N ALA A 333 5.19 8.24 -3.00
CA ALA A 333 5.51 8.81 -1.68
C ALA A 333 6.83 9.61 -1.70
N LYS A 334 7.83 9.15 -2.46
CA LYS A 334 9.12 9.85 -2.61
C LYS A 334 8.98 11.24 -3.24
N GLU A 335 8.10 11.37 -4.23
CA GLU A 335 7.77 12.69 -4.80
C GLU A 335 7.12 13.59 -3.75
N ALA A 336 6.21 13.06 -2.92
CA ALA A 336 5.59 13.83 -1.85
C ALA A 336 6.62 14.33 -0.82
N GLU A 337 7.63 13.53 -0.48
CA GLU A 337 8.74 13.94 0.41
C GLU A 337 9.59 15.07 -0.18
N SER A 338 9.79 15.07 -1.50
CA SER A 338 10.46 16.16 -2.20
C SER A 338 9.68 17.48 -2.12
N ILE A 339 8.34 17.42 -2.27
CA ILE A 339 7.48 18.59 -2.10
C ILE A 339 7.43 19.05 -0.64
N ALA A 340 7.34 18.13 0.31
CA ALA A 340 7.40 18.44 1.75
C ALA A 340 8.63 19.29 2.10
N SER A 341 9.79 18.87 1.60
CA SER A 341 11.06 19.59 1.80
C SER A 341 11.04 21.01 1.21
N ALA A 342 10.27 21.23 0.13
CA ALA A 342 10.09 22.55 -0.46
C ALA A 342 9.11 23.42 0.35
N LEU A 343 8.01 22.85 0.82
CA LEU A 343 7.04 23.51 1.70
C LEU A 343 7.70 23.94 3.01
N GLU A 344 8.52 23.07 3.60
CA GLU A 344 9.26 23.37 4.84
C GLU A 344 10.22 24.55 4.67
N ARG A 345 11.01 24.59 3.58
CA ARG A 345 11.93 25.71 3.29
C ARG A 345 11.20 27.04 3.09
N GLU A 346 10.02 26.98 2.49
CA GLU A 346 9.16 28.15 2.33
C GLU A 346 8.28 28.36 3.57
N GLY A 347 8.44 27.65 4.69
CA GLY A 347 7.65 27.84 5.91
C GLY A 347 6.14 27.61 5.76
N VAL A 348 5.71 26.81 4.77
CA VAL A 348 4.30 26.45 4.54
C VAL A 348 3.98 25.18 5.35
N PRO A 349 2.95 25.20 6.22
CA PRO A 349 2.57 24.01 6.99
C PRO A 349 2.04 22.92 6.06
N TYR A 350 2.52 21.70 6.26
CA TYR A 350 2.13 20.54 5.45
C TYR A 350 1.94 19.28 6.30
N ALA A 351 1.24 18.32 5.71
CA ALA A 351 0.80 17.10 6.34
C ALA A 351 0.74 15.98 5.29
N PHE A 352 1.22 14.78 5.62
CA PHE A 352 1.04 13.63 4.73
C PHE A 352 -0.28 12.92 5.06
N TYR A 353 -1.16 12.79 4.08
CA TYR A 353 -2.42 12.08 4.26
C TYR A 353 -2.18 10.57 4.32
N LYS A 354 -2.64 9.95 5.42
CA LYS A 354 -2.47 8.51 5.70
C LYS A 354 -1.06 8.00 5.40
N ARG A 355 -0.01 8.67 5.92
CA ARG A 355 1.38 8.23 5.73
C ARG A 355 1.60 6.89 6.41
N GLU A 356 1.89 5.85 5.65
CA GLU A 356 2.19 4.53 6.20
C GLU A 356 3.60 4.48 6.79
N GLY A 357 3.85 3.45 7.61
CA GLY A 357 5.18 3.12 8.10
C GLY A 357 5.49 3.71 9.47
N LEU A 358 4.48 3.80 10.36
CA LEU A 358 4.70 4.15 11.77
C LEU A 358 5.80 3.31 12.42
N PHE A 359 5.80 1.98 12.20
CA PHE A 359 6.81 1.08 12.79
C PHE A 359 8.14 1.02 12.01
N ARG A 360 8.23 1.74 10.88
CA ARG A 360 9.47 1.91 10.12
C ARG A 360 10.23 3.18 10.52
N THR A 361 9.67 4.00 11.41
CA THR A 361 10.35 5.22 11.86
C THR A 361 11.47 4.92 12.87
N VAL A 362 12.32 5.92 13.10
CA VAL A 362 13.40 5.84 14.09
C VAL A 362 12.80 5.77 15.50
N GLU A 363 11.75 6.55 15.75
CA GLU A 363 11.03 6.59 17.03
C GLU A 363 10.51 5.19 17.40
N ALA A 364 9.94 4.43 16.46
CA ALA A 364 9.48 3.07 16.75
C ALA A 364 10.62 2.12 17.16
N ARG A 365 11.80 2.27 16.56
CA ARG A 365 12.99 1.50 16.95
C ARG A 365 13.52 1.92 18.31
N GLU A 366 13.49 3.20 18.62
CA GLU A 366 13.91 3.72 19.92
C GLU A 366 12.95 3.34 21.05
N VAL A 367 11.64 3.27 20.78
CA VAL A 367 10.67 2.65 21.70
C VAL A 367 11.01 1.18 21.92
N LEU A 368 11.37 0.45 20.87
CA LEU A 368 11.78 -0.95 20.99
C LEU A 368 13.08 -1.10 21.81
N ASP A 369 14.07 -0.25 21.59
CA ASP A 369 15.31 -0.23 22.40
C ASP A 369 15.02 0.01 23.88
N LEU A 370 14.07 0.91 24.19
CA LEU A 370 13.60 1.13 25.56
C LEU A 370 12.90 -0.12 26.11
N LEU A 371 11.96 -0.70 25.37
CA LEU A 371 11.19 -1.86 25.82
C LEU A 371 12.06 -3.10 26.01
N ASP A 372 13.09 -3.31 25.17
CA ASP A 372 14.09 -4.36 25.36
C ASP A 372 14.80 -4.20 26.73
N ALA A 373 15.16 -2.98 27.10
CA ALA A 373 15.80 -2.69 28.39
C ALA A 373 14.82 -2.78 29.58
N VAL A 374 13.52 -2.60 29.35
CA VAL A 374 12.47 -2.80 30.37
C VAL A 374 12.15 -4.28 30.55
N ALA A 375 12.15 -5.07 29.47
CA ALA A 375 11.94 -6.51 29.48
C ALA A 375 13.07 -7.23 30.24
N ASP A 376 14.33 -6.81 30.03
CA ASP A 376 15.46 -7.25 30.85
C ASP A 376 16.33 -6.06 31.34
N PRO A 377 16.01 -5.49 32.51
CA PRO A 377 16.81 -4.42 33.10
C PRO A 377 18.23 -4.87 33.51
N THR A 378 18.52 -6.18 33.51
CA THR A 378 19.86 -6.71 33.84
C THR A 378 20.78 -6.80 32.62
N ASP A 379 20.23 -6.79 31.38
CA ASP A 379 21.01 -6.76 30.16
C ASP A 379 21.70 -5.40 29.95
N ALA A 380 23.03 -5.39 30.08
CA ALA A 380 23.85 -4.21 29.88
C ALA A 380 23.75 -3.64 28.47
N SER A 381 23.61 -4.48 27.44
CA SER A 381 23.54 -4.04 26.05
C SER A 381 22.21 -3.34 25.76
N ALA A 382 21.09 -3.92 26.21
CA ALA A 382 19.77 -3.30 26.09
C ALA A 382 19.71 -1.94 26.82
N ARG A 383 20.21 -1.87 28.07
CA ARG A 383 20.28 -0.59 28.81
C ARG A 383 21.04 0.49 28.05
N LEU A 384 22.22 0.17 27.51
CA LEU A 384 23.05 1.14 26.81
C LEU A 384 22.37 1.65 25.52
N ARG A 385 21.66 0.78 24.78
CA ARG A 385 20.84 1.19 23.62
C ARG A 385 19.73 2.14 24.06
N ALA A 386 18.94 1.76 25.06
CA ALA A 386 17.86 2.61 25.58
C ALA A 386 18.38 3.98 26.03
N TRP A 387 19.52 4.03 26.74
CA TRP A 387 20.07 5.27 27.26
C TRP A 387 20.64 6.22 26.20
N LEU A 388 21.00 5.70 25.01
CA LEU A 388 21.39 6.51 23.86
C LEU A 388 20.22 7.25 23.22
N THR A 389 19.01 6.70 23.33
CA THR A 389 17.82 7.28 22.70
C THR A 389 17.40 8.61 23.37
N PRO A 390 16.57 9.44 22.71
CA PRO A 390 16.03 10.67 23.29
C PRO A 390 15.26 10.52 24.61
N PHE A 391 14.87 9.29 24.99
CA PHE A 391 14.31 9.00 26.31
C PHE A 391 15.28 9.40 27.43
N TYR A 392 16.58 9.15 27.29
CA TYR A 392 17.56 9.51 28.32
C TYR A 392 18.63 10.49 27.83
N ASP A 393 18.96 10.45 26.53
CA ASP A 393 19.91 11.33 25.85
C ASP A 393 21.32 11.29 26.51
N VAL A 394 21.76 10.11 26.95
CA VAL A 394 23.08 9.92 27.55
C VAL A 394 24.14 10.02 26.45
N PRO A 395 25.11 10.95 26.55
CA PRO A 395 26.14 11.10 25.53
C PRO A 395 26.95 9.81 25.34
N LEU A 396 27.25 9.47 24.09
CA LEU A 396 28.04 8.28 23.73
C LEU A 396 29.36 8.17 24.53
N ALA A 397 30.01 9.31 24.79
CA ALA A 397 31.25 9.37 25.57
C ALA A 397 31.07 8.95 27.04
N SER A 398 29.86 9.07 27.59
CA SER A 398 29.54 8.72 28.99
C SER A 398 29.02 7.29 29.16
N LEU A 399 28.58 6.63 28.08
CA LEU A 399 27.97 5.29 28.14
C LEU A 399 28.86 4.23 28.78
N HIS A 400 30.17 4.29 28.53
CA HIS A 400 31.10 3.31 29.09
C HIS A 400 31.04 3.30 30.63
N ALA A 401 30.95 4.48 31.23
CA ALA A 401 30.81 4.63 32.68
C ALA A 401 29.45 4.14 33.20
N CYS A 402 28.41 4.19 32.36
CA CYS A 402 27.06 3.74 32.71
C CYS A 402 26.89 2.20 32.70
N ARG A 403 27.85 1.42 32.17
CA ARG A 403 27.68 -0.03 31.97
C ARG A 403 27.40 -0.79 33.28
N LYS A 404 27.98 -0.34 34.39
CA LYS A 404 27.88 -0.95 35.74
C LYS A 404 27.27 0.01 36.77
N LEU A 405 26.13 0.61 36.44
CA LEU A 405 25.39 1.42 37.41
C LEU A 405 24.69 0.53 38.45
N ASP A 406 24.61 1.05 39.68
CA ASP A 406 23.87 0.43 40.78
C ASP A 406 22.37 0.37 40.45
N PRO A 407 21.62 -0.68 40.88
CA PRO A 407 20.17 -0.76 40.67
C PRO A 407 19.37 0.43 41.19
N GLN A 408 19.86 1.14 42.22
CA GLN A 408 19.23 2.35 42.76
C GLN A 408 19.52 3.60 41.92
N HIS A 409 20.46 3.53 40.97
CA HIS A 409 20.74 4.65 40.09
C HIS A 409 19.48 5.02 39.30
N PRO A 410 19.11 6.31 39.17
CA PRO A 410 17.84 6.73 38.57
C PRO A 410 17.57 6.14 37.18
N LEU A 411 18.60 6.03 36.33
CA LEU A 411 18.51 5.42 34.99
C LEU A 411 18.15 3.92 34.99
N VAL A 412 18.54 3.19 36.04
CA VAL A 412 18.25 1.75 36.17
C VAL A 412 16.92 1.59 36.89
N ALA A 413 16.68 2.37 37.95
CA ALA A 413 15.44 2.37 38.71
C ALA A 413 14.22 2.72 37.85
N SER A 414 14.35 3.62 36.86
CA SER A 414 13.27 3.92 35.90
C SER A 414 12.84 2.71 35.08
N LEU A 415 13.80 1.86 34.64
CA LEU A 415 13.49 0.66 33.87
C LEU A 415 12.71 -0.36 34.70
N TYR A 416 13.10 -0.58 35.96
CA TYR A 416 12.35 -1.45 36.88
C TYR A 416 10.95 -0.91 37.16
N ARG A 417 10.80 0.41 37.30
CA ARG A 417 9.48 1.05 37.46
C ARG A 417 8.61 0.87 36.23
N PHE A 418 9.16 1.01 35.02
CA PHE A 418 8.40 0.76 33.79
C PHE A 418 7.98 -0.70 33.67
N ARG A 419 8.85 -1.64 34.07
CA ARG A 419 8.54 -3.06 34.11
C ARG A 419 7.38 -3.34 35.07
N GLU A 420 7.41 -2.78 36.27
CA GLU A 420 6.33 -2.90 37.25
C GLU A 420 5.00 -2.35 36.72
N LEU A 421 5.00 -1.20 36.04
CA LEU A 421 3.81 -0.63 35.41
C LEU A 421 3.24 -1.55 34.31
N ALA A 422 4.10 -2.13 33.48
CA ALA A 422 3.70 -3.08 32.44
C ALA A 422 3.12 -4.37 33.05
N GLU A 423 3.76 -4.92 34.09
CA GLU A 423 3.30 -6.13 34.80
C GLU A 423 1.97 -5.92 35.53
N ARG A 424 1.70 -4.71 36.01
CA ARG A 424 0.40 -4.31 36.58
C ARG A 424 -0.65 -3.96 35.54
N HIS A 425 -0.28 -4.01 34.26
CA HIS A 425 -1.13 -3.63 33.14
C HIS A 425 -1.62 -2.18 33.19
N ASP A 426 -0.84 -1.29 33.81
CA ASP A 426 -1.10 0.14 33.85
C ASP A 426 -0.53 0.81 32.61
N GLY A 427 -1.21 0.62 31.46
CA GLY A 427 -0.77 1.18 30.18
C GLY A 427 -0.70 2.71 30.17
N ALA A 428 -1.66 3.39 30.81
CA ALA A 428 -1.66 4.84 30.91
C ALA A 428 -0.52 5.35 31.79
N GLY A 429 -0.27 4.69 32.92
CA GLY A 429 0.88 4.97 33.78
C GLY A 429 2.21 4.73 33.08
N LEU A 430 2.33 3.64 32.33
CA LEU A 430 3.51 3.31 31.53
C LEU A 430 3.79 4.36 30.46
N LEU A 431 2.78 4.71 29.66
CA LEU A 431 2.86 5.75 28.63
C LEU A 431 3.33 7.08 29.23
N ARG A 432 2.67 7.56 30.29
CA ARG A 432 3.04 8.80 30.97
C ARG A 432 4.46 8.74 31.51
N ALA A 433 4.84 7.65 32.18
CA ALA A 433 6.17 7.50 32.77
C ALA A 433 7.26 7.49 31.68
N MET A 434 7.01 6.85 30.53
CA MET A 434 7.94 6.85 29.41
C MET A 434 8.07 8.23 28.75
N LEU A 435 6.98 8.99 28.59
CA LEU A 435 7.00 10.29 27.91
C LEU A 435 7.49 11.43 28.82
N GLU A 436 7.09 11.42 30.10
CA GLU A 436 7.32 12.52 31.04
C GLU A 436 8.52 12.26 31.98
N ASP A 437 8.58 11.10 32.63
CA ASP A 437 9.57 10.84 33.69
C ASP A 437 10.98 10.65 33.12
N THR A 438 11.09 10.16 31.88
CA THR A 438 12.36 10.08 31.16
C THR A 438 12.87 11.47 30.73
N GLY A 439 11.97 12.46 30.65
CA GLY A 439 12.23 13.80 30.12
C GLY A 439 12.08 13.90 28.60
N LEU A 440 11.63 12.84 27.90
CA LEU A 440 11.49 12.82 26.44
C LEU A 440 10.70 14.04 25.92
N ALA A 441 9.49 14.26 26.43
CA ALA A 441 8.64 15.36 25.98
C ALA A 441 9.34 16.72 26.14
N ARG A 442 10.04 16.93 27.26
CA ARG A 442 10.78 18.17 27.52
C ARG A 442 11.95 18.35 26.56
N ARG A 443 12.69 17.28 26.24
CA ARG A 443 13.82 17.36 25.30
C ARG A 443 13.35 17.66 23.88
N LEU A 444 12.26 17.02 23.44
CA LEU A 444 11.75 17.18 22.08
C LEU A 444 11.16 18.57 21.83
N LEU A 445 10.57 19.23 22.83
CA LEU A 445 10.04 20.60 22.67
C LEU A 445 11.07 21.62 22.15
N PHE A 446 12.37 21.38 22.36
CA PHE A 446 13.45 22.28 21.94
C PHE A 446 14.22 21.78 20.70
N ARG A 447 13.85 20.61 20.14
CA ARG A 447 14.46 20.08 18.91
C ARG A 447 13.63 20.47 17.69
N SER A 448 14.29 20.80 16.58
CA SER A 448 13.62 20.99 15.29
C SER A 448 12.87 19.70 14.91
N GLY A 449 11.59 19.82 14.57
CA GLY A 449 10.72 18.66 14.29
C GLY A 449 10.30 17.84 15.52
N GLY A 450 10.61 18.29 16.74
CA GLY A 450 10.36 17.52 17.95
C GLY A 450 8.88 17.32 18.30
N GLU A 451 7.99 18.22 17.87
CA GLU A 451 6.53 18.04 18.00
C GLU A 451 6.06 16.81 17.20
N ALA A 452 6.53 16.65 15.95
CA ALA A 452 6.21 15.49 15.12
C ALA A 452 6.81 14.19 15.67
N ALA A 453 8.04 14.24 16.18
CA ALA A 453 8.66 13.09 16.83
C ALA A 453 7.86 12.67 18.08
N LEU A 454 7.48 13.63 18.94
CA LEU A 454 6.71 13.36 20.16
C LEU A 454 5.35 12.70 19.84
N THR A 455 4.63 13.24 18.86
CA THR A 455 3.38 12.64 18.37
C THR A 455 3.60 11.22 17.83
N THR A 456 4.75 10.96 17.20
CA THR A 456 5.11 9.63 16.69
C THR A 456 5.40 8.65 17.82
N TYR A 457 6.17 9.04 18.85
CA TYR A 457 6.41 8.20 20.04
C TYR A 457 5.10 7.87 20.77
N GLN A 458 4.24 8.88 20.99
CA GLN A 458 2.92 8.69 21.57
C GLN A 458 2.11 7.69 20.75
N HIS A 459 2.08 7.86 19.42
CA HIS A 459 1.30 6.99 18.56
C HIS A 459 1.80 5.54 18.57
N VAL A 460 3.11 5.31 18.49
CA VAL A 460 3.69 3.96 18.58
C VAL A 460 3.29 3.27 19.88
N LEU A 461 3.41 3.96 21.01
CA LEU A 461 3.09 3.41 22.33
C LEU A 461 1.59 3.13 22.48
N GLU A 462 0.73 4.04 22.03
CA GLU A 462 -0.73 3.86 22.09
C GLU A 462 -1.19 2.66 21.26
N VAL A 463 -0.74 2.57 19.99
CA VAL A 463 -1.10 1.45 19.11
C VAL A 463 -0.62 0.13 19.71
N LEU A 464 0.59 0.09 20.27
CA LEU A 464 1.13 -1.10 20.92
C LEU A 464 0.29 -1.52 22.14
N LEU A 465 -0.11 -0.57 22.99
CA LEU A 465 -0.90 -0.83 24.19
C LEU A 465 -2.33 -1.29 23.85
N GLU A 466 -2.95 -0.67 22.84
CA GLU A 466 -4.28 -1.04 22.33
C GLU A 466 -4.28 -2.45 21.73
N ASP A 467 -3.33 -2.72 20.83
CA ASP A 467 -3.16 -4.03 20.18
C ASP A 467 -2.88 -5.17 21.17
N SER A 468 -2.22 -4.84 22.28
CA SER A 468 -1.90 -5.78 23.36
C SER A 468 -3.10 -6.14 24.24
N GLY A 469 -4.25 -5.47 24.07
CA GLY A 469 -5.47 -5.73 24.85
C GLY A 469 -5.33 -5.48 26.35
N GLY A 470 -4.32 -4.70 26.76
CA GLY A 470 -4.09 -4.30 28.15
C GLY A 470 -3.80 -5.44 29.13
N ARG A 471 -3.30 -6.61 28.70
CA ARG A 471 -2.97 -7.75 29.59
C ARG A 471 -1.58 -8.35 29.37
N ARG A 472 -0.68 -7.58 28.76
CA ARG A 472 0.66 -8.04 28.38
C ARG A 472 1.71 -7.41 29.29
N GLY A 473 2.72 -8.19 29.65
CA GLY A 473 3.89 -7.72 30.40
C GLY A 473 4.93 -7.05 29.51
N ALA A 474 6.04 -6.60 30.09
CA ALA A 474 7.11 -5.92 29.34
C ALA A 474 7.70 -6.78 28.21
N ASP A 475 7.94 -8.07 28.46
CA ASP A 475 8.47 -9.02 27.48
C ASP A 475 7.55 -9.16 26.25
N ASP A 476 6.25 -9.27 26.50
CA ASP A 476 5.23 -9.39 25.46
C ASP A 476 5.11 -8.12 24.63
N LEU A 477 5.17 -6.94 25.26
CA LEU A 477 5.17 -5.64 24.58
C LEU A 477 6.40 -5.49 23.69
N ALA A 478 7.58 -5.84 24.20
CA ALA A 478 8.83 -5.80 23.43
C ALA A 478 8.77 -6.78 22.25
N ALA A 479 8.33 -8.02 22.47
CA ALA A 479 8.20 -9.02 21.41
C ALA A 479 7.19 -8.61 20.33
N ARG A 480 6.07 -8.00 20.74
CA ARG A 480 5.04 -7.51 19.81
C ARG A 480 5.53 -6.33 18.98
N LEU A 481 6.12 -5.32 19.62
CA LEU A 481 6.68 -4.17 18.89
C LEU A 481 7.81 -4.60 17.94
N ARG A 482 8.64 -5.55 18.37
CA ARG A 482 9.69 -6.13 17.53
C ARG A 482 9.11 -6.77 16.26
N ALA A 483 8.02 -7.53 16.38
CA ALA A 483 7.32 -8.09 15.23
C ALA A 483 6.77 -7.02 14.27
N PHE A 484 6.28 -5.88 14.79
CA PHE A 484 5.85 -4.75 13.96
C PHE A 484 7.02 -4.07 13.24
N VAL A 485 8.11 -3.76 13.95
CA VAL A 485 9.30 -3.10 13.40
C VAL A 485 9.95 -3.95 12.30
N GLU A 486 9.93 -5.28 12.45
CA GLU A 486 10.50 -6.23 11.49
C GLU A 486 9.50 -6.65 10.39
N GLY A 487 8.27 -6.11 10.41
CA GLY A 487 7.24 -6.41 9.41
C GLY A 487 6.72 -7.85 9.45
N ARG A 488 6.88 -8.55 10.58
CA ARG A 488 6.35 -9.91 10.78
C ARG A 488 4.91 -9.92 11.31
N ALA A 489 4.41 -8.77 11.75
CA ALA A 489 3.03 -8.58 12.19
C ALA A 489 2.58 -7.14 11.86
N GLU A 490 1.27 -6.93 11.80
CA GLU A 490 0.64 -5.61 11.74
C GLU A 490 -0.28 -5.43 12.94
N PRO A 491 -0.55 -4.18 13.37
CA PRO A 491 -1.55 -3.90 14.40
C PRO A 491 -2.92 -4.43 14.00
N LEU A 492 -3.72 -4.84 14.99
CA LEU A 492 -5.10 -5.27 14.77
C LEU A 492 -5.97 -4.20 14.08
N SER A 493 -5.73 -2.91 14.37
CA SER A 493 -6.38 -1.81 13.67
C SER A 493 -5.71 -1.54 12.32
N GLY A 494 -6.46 -1.59 11.22
CA GLY A 494 -5.93 -1.33 9.87
C GLY A 494 -5.33 0.07 9.66
N GLU A 495 -5.63 1.03 10.53
CA GLU A 495 -5.02 2.37 10.53
C GLU A 495 -3.85 2.52 11.55
N GLY A 496 -3.58 1.51 12.37
CA GLY A 496 -2.55 1.59 13.42
C GLY A 496 -1.11 1.73 12.89
N SER A 497 -0.88 1.38 11.63
CA SER A 497 0.42 1.54 10.95
C SER A 497 0.61 2.91 10.27
N VAL A 498 -0.42 3.76 10.30
CA VAL A 498 -0.42 5.09 9.70
C VAL A 498 0.12 6.12 10.70
N GLN A 499 0.97 7.05 10.28
CA GLN A 499 1.44 8.13 11.14
C GLN A 499 0.33 9.16 11.35
N ARG A 500 0.17 9.60 12.60
CA ARG A 500 -0.73 10.71 12.94
C ARG A 500 -0.15 12.04 12.46
N LEU A 501 -1.05 12.99 12.24
CA LEU A 501 -0.68 14.38 12.02
C LEU A 501 -0.05 14.93 13.31
N ALA A 502 1.09 15.58 13.17
CA ALA A 502 1.83 16.15 14.30
C ALA A 502 1.04 17.25 15.01
N SER A 503 0.17 17.97 14.29
CA SER A 503 -0.66 19.04 14.86
C SER A 503 -1.97 19.17 14.07
N ASP A 504 -3.01 19.68 14.73
CA ASP A 504 -4.30 20.06 14.12
C ASP A 504 -4.25 21.38 13.34
N ARG A 505 -3.07 21.99 13.20
CA ARG A 505 -2.91 23.24 12.43
C ARG A 505 -3.34 23.01 10.98
N PRO A 506 -4.06 23.98 10.37
CA PRO A 506 -4.36 23.92 8.95
C PRO A 506 -3.07 23.76 8.14
N ALA A 507 -3.00 22.71 7.34
CA ALA A 507 -1.79 22.31 6.63
C ALA A 507 -2.15 21.76 5.25
N VAL A 508 -1.27 22.03 4.27
CA VAL A 508 -1.35 21.48 2.92
C VAL A 508 -1.26 19.95 2.99
N GLN A 509 -2.22 19.26 2.39
CA GLN A 509 -2.23 17.80 2.41
C GLN A 509 -1.44 17.23 1.22
N LEU A 510 -0.42 16.43 1.53
CA LEU A 510 0.39 15.68 0.58
C LEU A 510 -0.14 14.26 0.49
N LEU A 511 -0.54 13.83 -0.69
CA LEU A 511 -1.12 12.50 -0.89
C LEU A 511 -0.86 11.97 -2.29
N THR A 512 -0.87 10.64 -2.42
CA THR A 512 -0.77 10.02 -3.74
C THR A 512 -2.11 10.11 -4.48
N MET A 513 -2.07 10.15 -5.81
CA MET A 513 -3.28 10.16 -6.65
C MET A 513 -4.25 8.98 -6.35
N HIS A 514 -3.74 7.84 -5.89
CA HIS A 514 -4.60 6.72 -5.47
C HIS A 514 -5.34 7.03 -4.16
N LYS A 515 -4.65 7.65 -3.19
CA LYS A 515 -5.22 8.01 -1.88
C LYS A 515 -6.18 9.20 -1.96
N SER A 516 -6.19 9.96 -3.05
CA SER A 516 -7.13 11.08 -3.25
C SER A 516 -8.51 10.65 -3.71
N LYS A 517 -8.71 9.38 -4.10
CA LYS A 517 -10.03 8.89 -4.54
C LYS A 517 -11.06 9.10 -3.42
N GLY A 518 -12.21 9.68 -3.77
CA GLY A 518 -13.29 9.99 -2.83
C GLY A 518 -13.08 11.25 -1.99
N LEU A 519 -11.91 11.89 -2.06
CA LEU A 519 -11.62 13.14 -1.34
C LEU A 519 -11.85 14.37 -2.22
N GLU A 520 -12.00 15.52 -1.58
CA GLU A 520 -12.14 16.82 -2.23
C GLU A 520 -11.30 17.88 -1.54
N ALA A 521 -10.84 18.86 -2.32
CA ALA A 521 -10.10 20.02 -1.86
C ALA A 521 -10.45 21.23 -2.73
N SER A 522 -10.34 22.44 -2.19
CA SER A 522 -10.68 23.66 -2.93
C SER A 522 -9.60 24.00 -3.97
N VAL A 523 -8.34 23.68 -3.68
CA VAL A 523 -7.21 23.85 -4.61
C VAL A 523 -6.40 22.55 -4.65
N VAL A 524 -6.05 22.10 -5.86
CA VAL A 524 -5.27 20.87 -6.06
C VAL A 524 -4.08 21.16 -6.98
N PHE A 525 -2.88 20.87 -6.49
CA PHE A 525 -1.67 20.81 -7.29
C PHE A 525 -1.41 19.38 -7.75
N LEU A 526 -1.07 19.20 -9.02
CA LEU A 526 -0.65 17.90 -9.57
C LEU A 526 0.87 17.93 -9.79
N ALA A 527 1.60 17.17 -8.97
CA ALA A 527 3.05 17.22 -8.87
C ALA A 527 3.70 15.83 -8.99
N GLY A 528 3.29 15.03 -9.98
CA GLY A 528 3.83 13.68 -10.18
C GLY A 528 3.68 13.16 -11.60
N GLY A 529 4.43 12.09 -11.91
CA GLY A 529 4.40 11.45 -13.23
C GLY A 529 5.31 12.09 -14.29
N PHE A 530 6.23 12.96 -13.87
CA PHE A 530 7.20 13.63 -14.75
C PHE A 530 8.36 12.72 -15.20
N THR A 531 8.48 11.53 -14.62
CA THR A 531 9.43 10.49 -15.05
C THR A 531 8.67 9.37 -15.73
N ARG A 532 8.82 9.26 -17.06
CA ARG A 532 8.73 7.96 -17.74
C ARG A 532 10.12 7.37 -17.82
#